data_AF-A0A9K3PZ14-F1
#
_entry.id   AF-A0A9K3PZ14-F1
#
_cell.length_a   1.000
_cell.length_b   1.000
_cell.length_c   1.000
_cell.angle_alpha   90.00
_cell.angle_beta   90.00
_cell.angle_gamma   90.00
#
_symmetry.space_group_name_H-M   'P 1'
#
loop_
_entity.id
_entity.type
_entity.pdbx_description
1 polymer ?
#
loop_
_entity_poly.entity_id
_entity_poly.type
_entity_poly.pdbx_seq_one_letter_code
_entity_poly.pdbx_strand_id
1 'polypeptide(L)'
;MVPQRFLCPLTLDVLKDPVLSKYGHTYERSAILQWLREHETCPISRKPLTPRYLISNHSLKLQIKKWKLDSATKDCNDIRNVAPPREFICPLTGRMFEHPVITKDGRHYEHMALMSLVKSGMYSTDPMTGKPLSLSSVVTDFKLMARIQMWKEFTNNNDIWDTNRCYGWIKKDNYYSSVLVLTRKENTRSTRKV
;
A
#
# COMPACT_ATOMS: atom_id res chain seq x y z
N MET A 1 4.86 15.91 -9.38
CA MET A 1 4.22 16.08 -10.71
C MET A 1 4.34 14.78 -11.51
N VAL A 2 3.33 14.43 -12.32
CA VAL A 2 3.31 13.19 -13.13
C VAL A 2 4.09 13.40 -14.44
N PRO A 3 5.05 12.53 -14.81
CA PRO A 3 5.71 12.59 -16.11
C PRO A 3 4.73 12.40 -17.28
N GLN A 4 4.80 13.29 -18.28
CA GLN A 4 3.92 13.27 -19.45
C GLN A 4 3.91 11.92 -20.19
N ARG A 5 5.07 11.26 -20.29
CA ARG A 5 5.20 9.94 -20.92
C ARG A 5 4.40 8.81 -20.23
N PHE A 6 3.89 9.04 -19.03
CA PHE A 6 3.06 8.08 -18.29
C PHE A 6 1.56 8.35 -18.45
N LEU A 7 1.18 9.44 -19.11
CA LEU A 7 -0.19 9.80 -19.34
C LEU A 7 -0.68 9.22 -20.66
N CYS A 8 -1.93 8.77 -20.68
CA CYS A 8 -2.60 8.40 -21.91
C CYS A 8 -3.05 9.66 -22.64
N PRO A 9 -2.80 9.80 -23.95
CA PRO A 9 -3.23 10.96 -24.72
C PRO A 9 -4.76 11.03 -24.92
N LEU A 10 -5.49 9.93 -24.69
CA LEU A 10 -6.95 9.89 -24.80
C LEU A 10 -7.64 10.20 -23.47
N THR A 11 -7.20 9.56 -22.38
CA THR A 11 -7.83 9.73 -21.06
C THR A 11 -7.20 10.85 -20.25
N LEU A 12 -6.01 11.31 -20.62
CA LEU A 12 -5.16 12.25 -19.87
C LEU A 12 -4.78 11.76 -18.46
N ASP A 13 -5.01 10.47 -18.18
CA ASP A 13 -4.70 9.80 -16.92
C ASP A 13 -3.46 8.92 -17.01
N VAL A 14 -2.90 8.58 -15.86
CA VAL A 14 -1.78 7.63 -15.77
C VAL A 14 -2.18 6.27 -16.34
N LEU A 15 -1.40 5.80 -17.31
CA LEU A 15 -1.55 4.49 -17.95
C LEU A 15 -1.51 3.36 -16.89
N LYS A 16 -2.55 2.52 -16.90
CA LYS A 16 -2.67 1.29 -16.09
C LYS A 16 -2.30 0.08 -16.92
N ASP A 17 -2.78 0.02 -18.16
CA ASP A 17 -2.43 -1.03 -19.12
C ASP A 17 -1.95 -0.44 -20.45
N PRO A 18 -0.69 0.01 -20.51
CA PRO A 18 -0.17 0.69 -21.70
C PRO A 18 -0.03 -0.27 -22.88
N VAL A 19 -0.57 0.14 -24.04
CA VAL A 19 -0.43 -0.55 -25.32
C VAL A 19 0.20 0.35 -26.36
N LEU A 20 1.18 -0.17 -27.08
CA LEU A 20 1.93 0.49 -28.13
C LEU A 20 1.30 0.21 -29.48
N SER A 21 1.05 1.25 -30.26
CA SER A 21 0.68 1.14 -31.67
C SER A 21 1.91 0.93 -32.56
N LYS A 22 1.72 0.37 -33.76
CA LYS A 22 2.76 0.27 -34.81
C LYS A 22 3.39 1.62 -35.23
N TYR A 23 2.82 2.74 -34.79
CA TYR A 23 3.32 4.09 -35.04
C TYR A 23 4.12 4.69 -33.87
N GLY A 24 4.40 3.91 -32.82
CA GLY A 24 5.20 4.35 -31.67
C GLY A 24 4.42 5.08 -30.57
N HIS A 25 3.11 5.30 -30.75
CA HIS A 25 2.28 5.95 -29.73
C HIS A 25 1.74 4.93 -28.72
N THR A 26 1.74 5.30 -27.44
CA THR A 26 1.21 4.47 -26.35
C THR A 26 -0.13 5.01 -25.83
N TYR A 27 -1.08 4.11 -25.58
CA TYR A 27 -2.42 4.42 -25.10
C TYR A 27 -2.81 3.51 -23.94
N GLU A 28 -3.84 3.90 -23.19
CA GLU A 28 -4.53 3.00 -22.28
C GLU A 28 -5.33 1.98 -23.11
N ARG A 29 -5.24 0.69 -22.79
CA ARG A 29 -5.87 -0.37 -23.59
C ARG A 29 -7.36 -0.13 -23.78
N SER A 30 -8.10 0.13 -22.71
CA SER A 30 -9.55 0.33 -22.78
C SER A 30 -9.92 1.52 -23.68
N ALA A 31 -9.17 2.61 -23.57
CA ALA A 31 -9.43 3.84 -24.32
C ALA A 31 -9.17 3.67 -25.82
N ILE A 32 -8.03 3.07 -26.21
CA ILE A 32 -7.76 2.86 -27.64
C ILE A 32 -8.67 1.81 -28.26
N LEU A 33 -9.06 0.77 -27.51
CA LEU A 33 -10.02 -0.20 -28.02
C LEU A 33 -11.40 0.42 -28.21
N GLN A 34 -11.81 1.33 -27.33
CA GLN A 34 -13.06 2.08 -27.50
C GLN A 34 -13.00 2.98 -28.74
N TRP A 35 -11.93 3.75 -28.90
CA TRP A 35 -11.71 4.57 -30.09
C TRP A 35 -11.81 3.74 -31.38
N LEU A 36 -11.16 2.57 -31.40
CA LEU A 36 -11.11 1.69 -32.56
C LEU A 36 -12.44 0.98 -32.89
N ARG A 37 -13.48 1.09 -32.05
CA ARG A 37 -14.83 0.64 -32.40
C ARG A 37 -15.53 1.60 -33.36
N GLU A 38 -15.20 2.88 -33.27
CA GLU A 38 -15.83 3.96 -34.06
C GLU A 38 -14.90 4.48 -35.16
N HIS A 39 -13.58 4.27 -35.03
CA HIS A 39 -12.57 4.84 -35.91
C HIS A 39 -11.50 3.80 -36.28
N GLU A 40 -11.21 3.59 -37.56
CA GLU A 40 -10.15 2.67 -37.98
C GLU A 40 -8.76 3.34 -38.10
N THR A 41 -8.52 4.37 -37.28
CA THR A 41 -7.31 5.20 -37.38
C THR A 41 -6.64 5.43 -36.03
N CYS A 42 -5.34 5.69 -36.06
CA CYS A 42 -4.58 6.10 -34.88
C CYS A 42 -4.99 7.53 -34.47
N PRO A 43 -5.35 7.79 -33.19
CA PRO A 43 -5.79 9.12 -32.74
C PRO A 43 -4.79 10.25 -33.03
N ILE A 44 -3.48 9.95 -32.95
CA ILE A 44 -2.41 10.94 -33.13
C ILE A 44 -1.99 11.05 -34.60
N SER A 45 -1.60 9.94 -35.24
CA SER A 45 -1.07 9.99 -36.61
C SER A 45 -2.16 10.04 -37.69
N ARG A 46 -3.42 9.77 -37.32
CA ARG A 46 -4.57 9.63 -38.23
C ARG A 46 -4.39 8.56 -39.32
N LYS A 47 -3.40 7.69 -39.18
CA LYS A 47 -3.10 6.59 -40.12
C LYS A 47 -3.89 5.31 -39.74
N PRO A 48 -4.16 4.40 -40.70
CA PRO A 48 -4.95 3.20 -40.45
C PRO A 48 -4.42 2.32 -39.31
N LEU A 49 -5.24 2.10 -38.29
CA LEU A 49 -4.91 1.33 -37.11
C LEU A 49 -6.07 0.40 -36.76
N THR A 50 -5.75 -0.85 -36.48
CA THR A 50 -6.71 -1.88 -36.05
C THR A 50 -6.17 -2.54 -34.79
N PRO A 51 -7.02 -3.13 -33.93
CA PRO A 51 -6.61 -3.70 -32.64
C PRO A 51 -5.45 -4.72 -32.72
N ARG A 52 -5.35 -5.48 -33.82
CA ARG A 52 -4.26 -6.44 -34.07
C ARG A 52 -2.85 -5.84 -34.10
N TYR A 53 -2.72 -4.52 -34.31
CA TYR A 53 -1.44 -3.80 -34.32
C TYR A 53 -1.12 -3.13 -32.98
N LEU A 54 -1.84 -3.47 -31.92
CA LEU A 54 -1.58 -3.02 -30.56
C LEU A 54 -0.77 -4.09 -29.81
N ILE A 55 0.37 -3.69 -29.26
CA ILE A 55 1.27 -4.58 -28.52
C ILE A 55 1.35 -4.07 -27.08
N SER A 56 1.27 -4.97 -26.10
CA SER A 56 1.42 -4.61 -24.68
C SER A 56 2.79 -3.97 -24.41
N ASN A 57 2.81 -2.78 -23.82
CA ASN A 57 4.06 -2.09 -23.46
C ASN A 57 4.48 -2.41 -22.02
N HIS A 58 4.99 -3.64 -21.83
CA HIS A 58 5.40 -4.14 -20.51
C HIS A 58 6.50 -3.29 -19.87
N SER A 59 7.44 -2.78 -20.67
CA SER A 59 8.52 -1.91 -20.19
C SER A 59 7.96 -0.63 -19.56
N LEU A 60 7.04 0.07 -20.25
CA LEU A 60 6.43 1.28 -19.70
C LEU A 60 5.58 0.97 -18.46
N LYS A 61 4.86 -0.16 -18.45
CA LYS A 61 4.09 -0.60 -17.28
C LYS A 61 4.97 -0.77 -16.04
N LEU A 62 6.16 -1.37 -16.21
CA LEU A 62 7.15 -1.49 -15.13
C LEU A 62 7.71 -0.14 -14.70
N GLN A 63 8.02 0.75 -15.64
CA GLN A 63 8.50 2.10 -15.33
C GLN A 63 7.47 2.92 -14.54
N ILE A 64 6.19 2.85 -14.90
CA ILE A 64 5.10 3.52 -14.18
C ILE A 64 4.97 2.93 -12.77
N LYS A 65 5.05 1.61 -12.63
CA LYS A 65 5.00 0.96 -11.32
C LYS A 65 6.16 1.42 -10.43
N LYS A 66 7.38 1.47 -10.96
CA LYS A 66 8.55 1.99 -10.27
C LYS A 66 8.36 3.45 -9.88
N TRP A 67 7.93 4.30 -10.82
CA TRP A 67 7.70 5.73 -10.54
C TRP A 67 6.64 5.97 -9.44
N LYS A 68 5.55 5.19 -9.43
CA LYS A 68 4.54 5.28 -8.37
C LYS A 68 5.14 4.97 -7.00
N LEU A 69 6.00 3.96 -6.95
CA LEU A 69 6.65 3.55 -5.72
C LEU A 69 7.74 4.54 -5.28
N ASP A 70 8.60 4.98 -6.21
CA ASP A 70 9.60 6.04 -5.94
C ASP A 70 8.93 7.35 -5.47
N SER A 71 7.77 7.70 -6.05
CA SER A 71 7.02 8.90 -5.64
C SER A 71 6.36 8.74 -4.27
N ALA A 72 5.99 7.50 -3.89
CA ALA A 72 5.52 7.20 -2.54
C ALA A 72 6.67 7.21 -1.53
N THR A 73 7.91 6.96 -1.97
CA THR A 73 9.09 6.95 -1.09
C THR A 73 9.83 8.29 -1.04
N LYS A 74 9.41 9.31 -1.81
CA LYS A 74 10.03 10.65 -1.77
C LYS A 74 9.71 11.45 -0.51
N ASP A 75 8.65 11.06 0.21
CA ASP A 75 8.36 11.57 1.57
C ASP A 75 9.19 10.84 2.65
N CYS A 76 10.03 9.88 2.27
CA CYS A 76 10.89 9.14 3.17
C CYS A 76 12.26 9.80 3.33
N ASN A 77 12.40 11.13 3.29
CA ASN A 77 13.69 11.74 3.66
C ASN A 77 13.91 11.82 5.19
N ASP A 78 12.93 11.39 6.01
CA ASP A 78 13.09 11.28 7.47
C ASP A 78 12.61 9.91 8.00
N ILE A 79 13.30 8.85 7.58
CA ILE A 79 12.92 7.48 7.95
C ILE A 79 13.56 7.01 9.26
N ARG A 80 14.45 7.84 9.82
CA ARG A 80 14.92 7.70 11.20
C ARG A 80 13.78 7.92 12.21
N ASN A 81 12.63 8.46 11.76
CA ASN A 81 11.44 8.76 12.55
C ASN A 81 10.14 8.14 11.99
N VAL A 82 10.21 7.05 11.19
CA VAL A 82 8.96 6.38 10.79
C VAL A 82 8.35 5.69 12.00
N ALA A 83 7.21 6.23 12.43
CA ALA A 83 6.40 5.62 13.47
C ALA A 83 5.96 4.20 13.04
N PRO A 84 5.90 3.25 13.99
CA PRO A 84 5.39 1.92 13.71
C PRO A 84 3.97 1.96 13.15
N PRO A 85 3.62 1.11 12.17
CA PRO A 85 2.24 0.91 11.72
C PRO A 85 1.29 0.72 12.92
N ARG A 86 0.09 1.31 12.84
CA ARG A 86 -0.89 1.26 13.95
C ARG A 86 -1.26 -0.16 14.38
N GLU A 87 -1.24 -1.12 13.48
CA GLU A 87 -1.50 -2.54 13.78
C GLU A 87 -0.40 -3.22 14.60
N PHE A 88 0.80 -2.62 14.67
CA PHE A 88 1.87 -3.11 15.54
C PHE A 88 1.74 -2.54 16.95
N ILE A 89 0.82 -1.59 17.17
CA ILE A 89 0.60 -0.93 18.45
C ILE A 89 -0.55 -1.62 19.19
N CYS A 90 -0.30 -1.97 20.45
CA CYS A 90 -1.30 -2.50 21.34
C CYS A 90 -2.31 -1.41 21.74
N PRO A 91 -3.62 -1.65 21.60
CA PRO A 91 -4.64 -0.67 22.00
C PRO A 91 -4.70 -0.43 23.52
N LEU A 92 -4.18 -1.36 24.34
CA LEU A 92 -4.15 -1.22 25.80
C LEU A 92 -2.94 -0.42 26.29
N THR A 93 -1.76 -0.67 25.72
CA THR A 93 -0.51 -0.06 26.21
C THR A 93 -0.13 1.18 25.43
N GLY A 94 -0.65 1.36 24.22
CA GLY A 94 -0.19 2.38 23.26
C GLY A 94 1.23 2.15 22.77
N ARG A 95 1.85 1.00 23.11
CA ARG A 95 3.21 0.62 22.73
C ARG A 95 3.18 -0.47 21.67
N MET A 96 4.29 -0.62 20.96
CA MET A 96 4.44 -1.70 20.01
C MET A 96 4.39 -3.06 20.71
N PHE A 97 3.72 -4.06 20.12
CA PHE A 97 3.65 -5.39 20.72
C PHE A 97 5.05 -6.01 20.84
N GLU A 98 5.27 -6.65 21.97
CA GLU A 98 6.42 -7.52 22.22
C GLU A 98 5.97 -8.98 22.14
N HIS A 99 4.84 -9.30 22.79
CA HIS A 99 4.22 -10.62 22.76
C HIS A 99 2.74 -10.48 22.39
N PRO A 100 2.42 -10.29 21.09
CA PRO A 100 1.04 -10.11 20.66
C PRO A 100 0.25 -11.40 20.85
N VAL A 101 -0.88 -11.30 21.54
CA VAL A 101 -1.90 -12.34 21.59
C VAL A 101 -3.12 -11.92 20.80
N ILE A 102 -3.76 -12.88 20.13
CA ILE A 102 -4.99 -12.70 19.38
C ILE A 102 -6.14 -13.43 20.08
N THR A 103 -7.26 -12.73 20.20
CA THR A 103 -8.52 -13.29 20.69
C THR A 103 -9.28 -13.99 19.56
N LYS A 104 -10.26 -14.83 19.90
CA LYS A 104 -11.18 -15.44 18.91
C LYS A 104 -11.86 -14.43 17.97
N ASP A 105 -12.07 -13.20 18.43
CA ASP A 105 -12.71 -12.13 17.67
C ASP A 105 -11.71 -11.38 16.76
N GLY A 106 -10.46 -11.85 16.69
CA GLY A 106 -9.41 -11.31 15.83
C GLY A 106 -8.72 -10.05 16.38
N ARG A 107 -8.90 -9.73 17.67
CA ARG A 107 -8.28 -8.56 18.31
C ARG A 107 -6.94 -8.90 18.94
N HIS A 108 -5.97 -8.01 18.77
CA HIS A 108 -4.62 -8.15 19.31
C HIS A 108 -4.41 -7.37 20.60
N TYR A 109 -3.77 -8.00 21.57
CA TYR A 109 -3.38 -7.42 22.85
C TYR A 109 -1.95 -7.81 23.21
N GLU A 110 -1.31 -7.00 24.05
CA GLU A 110 -0.03 -7.35 24.63
C GLU A 110 -0.28 -8.39 25.72
N HIS A 111 0.42 -9.52 25.68
CA HIS A 111 0.19 -10.65 26.58
C HIS A 111 0.19 -10.19 28.05
N MET A 112 1.22 -9.47 28.47
CA MET A 112 1.34 -9.03 29.87
C MET A 112 0.28 -8.02 30.29
N ALA A 113 -0.11 -7.12 29.37
CA ALA A 113 -1.16 -6.14 29.65
C ALA A 113 -2.53 -6.82 29.80
N LEU A 114 -2.84 -7.77 28.93
CA LEU A 114 -4.10 -8.51 28.98
C LEU A 114 -4.17 -9.39 30.23
N MET A 115 -3.11 -10.14 30.54
CA MET A 115 -3.07 -11.02 31.71
C MET A 115 -3.16 -10.24 33.02
N SER A 116 -2.52 -9.07 33.12
CA SER A 116 -2.60 -8.20 34.30
C SER A 116 -4.02 -7.68 34.54
N LEU A 117 -4.73 -7.26 33.48
CA LEU A 117 -6.11 -6.79 33.57
C LEU A 117 -7.11 -7.88 33.95
N VAL A 118 -6.90 -9.12 33.49
CA VAL A 118 -7.77 -10.24 33.89
C VAL A 118 -7.46 -10.67 35.32
N LYS A 119 -6.18 -10.70 35.72
CA LYS A 119 -5.75 -11.11 37.07
C LYS A 119 -6.16 -10.11 38.16
N SER A 120 -6.31 -8.83 37.83
CA SER A 120 -6.82 -7.82 38.78
C SER A 120 -8.33 -7.96 39.08
N GLY A 121 -9.01 -8.94 38.46
CA GLY A 121 -10.43 -9.21 38.69
C GLY A 121 -11.37 -8.17 38.07
N MET A 122 -10.85 -7.21 37.30
CA MET A 122 -11.66 -6.12 36.72
C MET A 122 -12.42 -6.54 35.45
N TYR A 123 -12.01 -7.58 34.71
CA TYR A 123 -12.64 -7.91 33.42
C TYR A 123 -12.65 -9.42 33.11
N SER A 124 -13.84 -10.02 33.02
CA SER A 124 -14.12 -11.27 32.28
C SER A 124 -14.51 -10.99 30.81
N THR A 125 -14.25 -9.76 30.36
CA THR A 125 -14.70 -9.21 29.09
C THR A 125 -13.53 -8.58 28.32
N ASP A 126 -13.66 -8.55 26.99
CA ASP A 126 -12.71 -7.95 26.07
C ASP A 126 -12.67 -6.43 26.34
N PRO A 127 -11.49 -5.85 26.63
CA PRO A 127 -11.40 -4.46 27.08
C PRO A 127 -11.89 -3.42 26.09
N MET A 128 -11.96 -3.76 24.80
CA MET A 128 -12.33 -2.82 23.74
C MET A 128 -13.79 -2.98 23.30
N THR A 129 -14.44 -4.08 23.65
CA THR A 129 -15.81 -4.40 23.19
C THR A 129 -16.79 -4.73 24.31
N GLY A 130 -16.29 -5.02 25.51
CA GLY A 130 -17.11 -5.47 26.63
C GLY A 130 -17.70 -6.88 26.48
N LYS A 131 -17.32 -7.64 25.43
CA LYS A 131 -17.82 -9.01 25.21
C LYS A 131 -17.10 -10.02 26.10
N PRO A 132 -17.72 -11.13 26.52
CA PRO A 132 -17.04 -12.14 27.34
C PRO A 132 -15.74 -12.66 26.68
N LEU A 133 -14.64 -12.54 27.39
CA LEU A 133 -13.31 -12.96 26.95
C LEU A 133 -12.96 -14.29 27.60
N SER A 134 -12.70 -15.30 26.78
CA SER A 134 -12.21 -16.60 27.24
C SER A 134 -10.69 -16.66 27.11
N LEU A 135 -9.95 -16.64 28.22
CA LEU A 135 -8.49 -16.71 28.22
C LEU A 135 -7.96 -17.97 27.54
N SER A 136 -8.68 -19.09 27.62
CA SER A 136 -8.35 -20.33 26.92
C SER A 136 -8.38 -20.21 25.38
N SER A 137 -9.05 -19.19 24.85
CA SER A 137 -9.14 -18.92 23.41
C SER A 137 -8.13 -17.87 22.93
N VAL A 138 -7.34 -17.31 23.84
CA VAL A 138 -6.30 -16.33 23.53
C VAL A 138 -5.04 -17.08 23.14
N VAL A 139 -4.53 -16.83 21.93
CA VAL A 139 -3.34 -17.50 21.40
C VAL A 139 -2.31 -16.48 20.95
N THR A 140 -1.03 -16.83 20.98
CA THR A 140 0.02 -15.96 20.44
C THR A 140 -0.11 -15.82 18.93
N ASP A 141 -0.06 -14.59 18.42
CA ASP A 141 -0.01 -14.34 16.98
C ASP A 141 1.44 -14.28 16.49
N PHE A 142 1.98 -15.46 16.19
CA PHE A 142 3.33 -15.61 15.64
C PHE A 142 3.52 -14.89 14.29
N LYS A 143 2.45 -14.68 13.51
CA LYS A 143 2.53 -13.96 12.24
C LYS A 143 2.72 -12.47 12.49
N LEU A 144 1.94 -11.89 13.39
CA LEU A 144 2.09 -10.50 13.78
C LEU A 144 3.46 -10.27 14.45
N MET A 145 3.90 -11.19 15.30
CA MET A 145 5.22 -11.14 15.93
C MET A 145 6.36 -11.11 14.89
N ALA A 146 6.32 -11.99 13.88
CA ALA A 146 7.32 -12.00 12.82
C ALA A 146 7.35 -10.68 12.01
N ARG A 147 6.19 -10.09 11.72
CA ARG A 147 6.08 -8.81 10.99
C ARG A 147 6.66 -7.65 11.79
N ILE A 148 6.39 -7.62 13.10
CA ILE A 148 6.96 -6.62 14.02
C ILE A 148 8.47 -6.76 14.10
N GLN A 149 8.98 -7.99 14.20
CA GLN A 149 10.42 -8.26 14.22
C GLN A 149 11.10 -7.79 12.94
N MET A 150 10.51 -8.11 11.79
CA MET A 150 10.99 -7.63 10.49
C MET A 150 11.00 -6.11 10.41
N TRP A 151 9.97 -5.44 10.95
CA TRP A 151 9.93 -3.98 11.01
C TRP A 151 11.01 -3.39 11.91
N LYS A 152 11.26 -3.98 13.09
CA LYS A 152 12.34 -3.58 13.99
C LYS A 152 13.71 -3.72 13.33
N GLU A 153 13.97 -4.85 12.68
CA GLU A 153 15.21 -5.10 11.93
C GLU A 153 15.38 -4.12 10.75
N PHE A 154 14.26 -3.77 10.12
CA PHE A 154 14.21 -2.80 9.03
C PHE A 154 14.55 -1.37 9.51
N THR A 155 14.02 -0.92 10.64
CA THR A 155 14.25 0.44 11.17
C THR A 155 15.55 0.60 11.95
N ASN A 156 16.11 -0.48 12.52
CA ASN A 156 17.30 -0.41 13.37
C ASN A 156 18.63 -0.41 12.59
N ASN A 157 18.63 -0.82 11.33
CA ASN A 157 19.83 -0.78 10.49
C ASN A 157 20.04 0.65 9.96
N ASN A 158 20.95 1.39 10.59
CA ASN A 158 21.44 2.71 10.19
C ASN A 158 22.16 2.75 8.82
N ASP A 159 22.16 1.65 8.07
CA ASP A 159 22.75 1.58 6.75
C ASP A 159 21.95 2.38 5.73
N ILE A 160 22.69 3.13 4.90
CA ILE A 160 22.19 3.94 3.81
C ILE A 160 21.13 3.19 3.01
N TRP A 161 19.99 3.84 2.89
CA TRP A 161 18.76 3.30 2.39
C TRP A 161 18.84 3.23 0.86
N ASP A 162 19.32 2.12 0.31
CA ASP A 162 19.01 1.87 -1.09
C ASP A 162 17.53 1.47 -1.15
N THR A 163 16.76 2.26 -1.91
CA THR A 163 15.44 1.95 -2.48
C THR A 163 15.15 0.44 -2.52
N ASN A 164 16.07 -0.36 -3.06
CA ASN A 164 15.94 -1.81 -3.20
C ASN A 164 15.55 -2.57 -1.91
N ARG A 165 16.04 -2.16 -0.72
CA ARG A 165 15.71 -2.81 0.56
C ARG A 165 14.28 -2.49 1.02
N CYS A 166 13.82 -1.25 0.79
CA CYS A 166 12.44 -0.82 1.03
C CYS A 166 11.44 -1.50 0.07
N TYR A 167 11.81 -1.61 -1.22
CA TYR A 167 11.09 -2.41 -2.22
C TYR A 167 10.97 -3.88 -1.81
N GLY A 168 12.04 -4.46 -1.23
CA GLY A 168 12.06 -5.85 -0.76
C GLY A 168 11.09 -6.10 0.39
N TRP A 169 10.99 -5.18 1.35
CA TRP A 169 10.05 -5.27 2.46
C TRP A 169 8.60 -5.10 2.01
N ILE A 170 8.31 -4.08 1.21
CA ILE A 170 6.96 -3.82 0.65
C ILE A 170 6.43 -5.01 -0.17
N LYS A 171 7.30 -5.69 -0.92
CA LYS A 171 6.94 -6.90 -1.68
C LYS A 171 6.68 -8.11 -0.79
N LYS A 172 7.39 -8.24 0.33
CA LYS A 172 7.25 -9.37 1.26
C LYS A 172 5.98 -9.29 2.11
N ASP A 173 5.56 -8.09 2.48
CA ASP A 173 4.44 -7.92 3.40
C ASP A 173 3.05 -7.95 2.73
N ASN A 174 2.94 -7.89 1.38
CA ASN A 174 1.68 -7.87 0.60
C ASN A 174 0.60 -6.84 1.04
N TYR A 175 0.88 -6.02 2.06
CA TYR A 175 -0.08 -5.21 2.79
C TYR A 175 -0.12 -3.73 2.32
N TYR A 176 0.95 -3.22 1.73
CA TYR A 176 1.03 -1.82 1.28
C TYR A 176 0.21 -1.47 0.04
N SER A 177 -0.52 -2.42 -0.55
CA SER A 177 -1.50 -2.12 -1.60
C SER A 177 -2.66 -1.25 -1.08
N SER A 178 -3.02 -1.39 0.21
CA SER A 178 -4.13 -0.65 0.84
C SER A 178 -3.71 0.65 1.54
N VAL A 179 -2.48 0.74 2.07
CA VAL A 179 -1.98 1.95 2.76
C VAL A 179 -1.79 3.13 1.80
N LEU A 180 -1.48 2.86 0.52
CA LEU A 180 -1.34 3.88 -0.54
C LEU A 180 -2.66 4.62 -0.87
N VAL A 181 -3.79 4.18 -0.34
CA VAL A 181 -5.10 4.82 -0.59
C VAL A 181 -5.45 5.85 0.50
N LEU A 182 -4.84 5.79 1.69
CA LEU A 182 -5.26 6.62 2.83
C LEU A 182 -4.48 7.93 2.97
N THR A 183 -3.22 8.01 2.55
CA THR A 183 -2.45 9.27 2.62
C THR A 183 -2.88 10.32 1.59
N ARG A 184 -3.76 9.97 0.64
CA ARG A 184 -4.35 10.91 -0.32
C ARG A 184 -5.66 11.57 0.15
N LYS A 185 -6.34 11.03 1.17
CA LYS A 185 -7.67 11.53 1.57
C LYS A 185 -7.67 12.55 2.70
N GLU A 186 -6.56 12.77 3.40
CA GLU A 186 -6.53 13.75 4.49
C GLU A 186 -5.90 15.10 4.12
N ASN A 187 -5.24 15.23 2.95
CA ASN A 187 -4.54 16.46 2.57
C ASN A 187 -5.23 17.32 1.49
N THR A 188 -6.52 17.11 1.21
CA THR A 188 -7.31 17.96 0.29
C THR A 188 -8.37 18.81 0.98
N ARG A 189 -8.31 18.97 2.32
CA ARG A 189 -9.27 19.83 3.07
C ARG A 189 -8.69 21.14 3.60
N SER A 190 -7.54 21.59 3.11
CA SER A 190 -7.06 22.96 3.37
C SER A 190 -6.50 23.58 2.09
N THR A 191 -7.38 24.24 1.35
CA THR A 191 -7.11 25.41 0.48
C THR A 191 -8.44 25.86 -0.11
N ARG A 192 -9.26 26.51 0.74
CA ARG A 192 -10.32 27.42 0.32
C ARG A 192 -10.20 28.67 1.19
N LYS A 193 -10.24 29.83 0.53
CA LYS A 193 -10.08 31.21 1.04
C LYS A 193 -8.60 31.54 1.25
N VAL A 194 -8.03 32.53 0.56
CA VAL A 194 -8.50 33.92 0.36
C VAL A 194 -8.42 34.33 -1.10
#